data_AF-F0Y3E4-F1
#
_entry.id   AF-F0Y3E4-F1
#
_cell.length_a   1.000
_cell.length_b   1.000
_cell.length_c   1.000
_cell.angle_alpha   90.00
_cell.angle_beta   90.00
_cell.angle_gamma   90.00
#
_symmetry.space_group_name_H-M   'P 1'
#
loop_
_entity.id
_entity.type
_entity.pdbx_description
1 polymer ?
#
loop_
_entity_poly.entity_id
_entity_poly.type
_entity_poly.pdbx_seq_one_letter_code
_entity_poly.pdbx_strand_id
1 'polypeptide(L)'
;GAMAGRGTYTFAKGGSLECDFADDRAQGKGVLKLPDGTTYKGAFVDGAMHGRGVLRANGATYKGAFAANMFHGKGKLTFPSGDTYSGAFAKHAFHGKGVYAWRSGKRYEGHFKGGRLTGDGVYTWTEGQKYTGAYVNGRREGRG
;
A
#
# COMPACT_ATOMS: atom_id res chain seq x y z
N GLY A 1 32.89 4.03 -14.17
CA GLY A 1 32.63 5.08 -13.16
C GLY A 1 31.24 4.88 -12.65
N ALA A 2 31.01 5.11 -11.35
CA ALA A 2 29.68 4.98 -10.76
C ALA A 2 28.71 6.00 -11.37
N MET A 3 27.45 5.62 -11.54
CA MET A 3 26.38 6.51 -11.95
C MET A 3 26.11 7.54 -10.86
N ALA A 4 26.16 8.82 -11.25
CA ALA A 4 25.83 9.96 -10.40
C ALA A 4 24.96 10.96 -11.18
N GLY A 5 23.97 11.54 -10.50
CA GLY A 5 23.01 12.47 -11.09
C GLY A 5 21.80 11.79 -11.73
N ARG A 6 20.97 12.56 -12.45
CA ARG A 6 19.74 12.03 -13.05
C ARG A 6 20.05 11.17 -14.26
N GLY A 7 19.49 9.97 -14.30
CA GLY A 7 19.66 9.05 -15.41
C GLY A 7 18.52 8.06 -15.56
N THR A 8 18.60 7.29 -16.64
CA THR A 8 17.72 6.14 -16.88
C THR A 8 18.57 4.88 -16.90
N TYR A 9 18.26 3.94 -16.01
CA TYR A 9 18.84 2.61 -15.99
C TYR A 9 17.86 1.62 -16.63
N THR A 10 18.31 0.86 -17.63
CA THR A 10 17.52 -0.20 -18.28
C THR A 10 17.98 -1.55 -17.76
N PHE A 11 17.05 -2.35 -17.22
CA PHE A 11 17.40 -3.66 -16.65
C PHE A 11 17.62 -4.70 -17.76
N ALA A 12 18.52 -5.67 -17.53
CA ALA A 12 18.84 -6.72 -18.50
C ALA A 12 17.63 -7.57 -18.94
N LYS A 13 16.62 -7.71 -18.06
CA LYS A 13 15.37 -8.44 -18.34
C LYS A 13 14.25 -7.54 -18.90
N GLY A 14 14.59 -6.32 -19.33
CA GLY A 14 13.65 -5.28 -19.71
C GLY A 14 13.14 -4.48 -18.51
N GLY A 15 12.48 -3.36 -18.81
CA GLY A 15 12.07 -2.36 -17.82
C GLY A 15 13.10 -1.26 -17.63
N SER A 16 12.72 -0.20 -16.93
CA SER A 16 13.57 0.97 -16.71
C SER A 16 13.33 1.64 -15.35
N LEU A 17 14.36 2.29 -14.85
CA LEU A 17 14.33 3.16 -13.68
C LEU A 17 14.92 4.52 -14.05
N GLU A 18 14.08 5.56 -14.03
CA GLU A 18 14.51 6.94 -14.12
C GLU A 18 14.61 7.52 -12.69
N CYS A 19 15.79 7.94 -12.26
CA CYS A 19 16.02 8.46 -10.91
C CYS A 19 17.27 9.35 -10.85
N ASP A 20 17.45 10.06 -9.74
CA ASP A 20 18.78 10.54 -9.35
C ASP A 20 19.58 9.34 -8.80
N PHE A 21 20.86 9.24 -9.15
CA PHE A 21 21.77 8.20 -8.67
C PHE A 21 22.88 8.82 -7.82
N ALA A 22 23.29 8.09 -6.79
CA ALA A 22 24.51 8.32 -6.03
C ALA A 22 25.17 6.97 -5.76
N ASP A 23 26.44 6.83 -6.14
CA ASP A 23 27.21 5.59 -6.02
C ASP A 23 26.48 4.36 -6.57
N ASP A 24 25.98 4.47 -7.81
CA ASP A 24 25.19 3.42 -8.51
C ASP A 24 23.85 3.07 -7.84
N ARG A 25 23.42 3.80 -6.81
CA ARG A 25 22.14 3.58 -6.13
C ARG A 25 21.15 4.68 -6.44
N ALA A 26 19.90 4.29 -6.70
CA ALA A 26 18.82 5.24 -6.89
C ALA A 26 18.49 5.97 -5.57
N GLN A 27 18.37 7.29 -5.66
CA GLN A 27 18.09 8.20 -4.56
C GLN A 27 17.05 9.23 -5.01
N GLY A 28 16.28 9.77 -4.08
CA GLY A 28 15.35 10.85 -4.39
C GLY A 28 14.15 10.37 -5.20
N LYS A 29 13.59 11.21 -6.07
CA LYS A 29 12.35 10.89 -6.78
C LYS A 29 12.67 10.13 -8.07
N GLY A 30 11.95 9.03 -8.30
CA GLY A 30 12.11 8.24 -9.51
C GLY A 30 10.84 7.58 -10.01
N VAL A 31 10.97 6.99 -11.20
CA VAL A 31 9.93 6.23 -11.89
C VAL A 31 10.52 4.87 -12.31
N LEU A 32 9.96 3.80 -11.75
CA LEU A 32 10.24 2.42 -12.13
C LEU A 32 9.11 1.93 -13.06
N LYS A 33 9.49 1.26 -14.14
CA LYS A 33 8.58 0.55 -15.06
C LYS A 33 9.14 -0.84 -15.33
N LEU A 34 8.36 -1.88 -15.07
CA LEU A 34 8.75 -3.27 -15.30
C LEU A 34 7.93 -3.89 -16.44
N PRO A 35 8.45 -4.95 -17.10
CA PRO A 35 7.77 -5.60 -18.23
C PRO A 35 6.42 -6.23 -17.89
N ASP A 36 6.20 -6.62 -16.63
CA ASP A 36 4.93 -7.15 -16.12
C ASP A 36 3.83 -6.06 -15.96
N GLY A 37 4.14 -4.82 -16.34
CA GLY A 37 3.27 -3.66 -16.17
C GLY A 37 3.35 -3.01 -14.79
N THR A 38 4.18 -3.55 -13.88
CA THR A 38 4.42 -2.92 -12.57
C THR A 38 5.05 -1.55 -12.76
N THR A 39 4.47 -0.53 -12.12
CA THR A 39 5.02 0.82 -12.11
C THR A 39 5.09 1.37 -10.70
N TYR A 40 6.19 2.05 -10.38
CA TYR A 40 6.30 2.83 -9.16
C TYR A 40 6.73 4.25 -9.49
N LYS A 41 6.06 5.23 -8.87
CA LYS A 41 6.45 6.63 -8.90
C LYS A 41 6.51 7.13 -7.46
N GLY A 42 7.70 7.45 -6.98
CA GLY A 42 7.89 7.86 -5.60
C GLY A 42 9.34 8.09 -5.25
N ALA A 43 9.64 8.14 -3.95
CA ALA A 43 11.00 8.30 -3.48
C ALA A 43 11.74 6.95 -3.40
N PHE A 44 13.06 7.03 -3.55
CA PHE A 44 14.03 5.96 -3.40
C PHE A 44 15.09 6.38 -2.39
N VAL A 45 15.55 5.42 -1.59
CA VAL A 45 16.73 5.54 -0.73
C VAL A 45 17.52 4.25 -0.88
N ASP A 46 18.80 4.36 -1.24
CA ASP A 46 19.69 3.22 -1.46
C ASP A 46 19.10 2.16 -2.43
N GLY A 47 18.45 2.62 -3.50
CA GLY A 47 17.82 1.74 -4.49
C GLY A 47 16.47 1.15 -4.08
N ALA A 48 16.02 1.34 -2.83
CA ALA A 48 14.75 0.83 -2.35
C ALA A 48 13.65 1.90 -2.38
N MET A 49 12.40 1.50 -2.71
CA MET A 49 11.24 2.37 -2.58
C MET A 49 11.11 2.82 -1.12
N HIS A 50 11.03 4.13 -0.92
CA HIS A 50 10.99 4.76 0.39
C HIS A 50 10.09 6.01 0.36
N GLY A 51 9.69 6.50 1.52
CA GLY A 51 8.92 7.75 1.62
C GLY A 51 7.56 7.62 0.94
N ARG A 52 7.07 8.67 0.28
CA ARG A 52 5.76 8.63 -0.39
C ARG A 52 5.89 8.16 -1.84
N GLY A 53 4.98 7.29 -2.26
CA GLY A 53 4.93 6.82 -3.64
C GLY A 53 3.57 6.27 -4.04
N VAL A 54 3.47 5.91 -5.32
CA VAL A 54 2.36 5.20 -5.94
C VAL A 54 2.91 3.97 -6.64
N LEU A 55 2.50 2.79 -6.19
CA LEU A 55 2.78 1.50 -6.84
C LEU A 55 1.51 1.01 -7.54
N ARG A 56 1.64 0.60 -8.80
CA ARG A 56 0.63 -0.18 -9.52
C ARG A 56 1.24 -1.51 -9.90
N ALA A 57 0.62 -2.61 -9.49
CA ALA A 57 1.08 -3.97 -9.77
C ALA A 57 -0.11 -4.92 -9.74
N ASN A 58 -0.18 -5.86 -10.68
CA ASN A 58 -1.23 -6.90 -10.72
C ASN A 58 -2.67 -6.35 -10.59
N GLY A 59 -2.95 -5.22 -11.23
CA GLY A 59 -4.26 -4.53 -11.17
C GLY A 59 -4.54 -3.78 -9.86
N ALA A 60 -3.72 -3.94 -8.82
CA ALA A 60 -3.83 -3.20 -7.58
C ALA A 60 -3.11 -1.85 -7.67
N THR A 61 -3.57 -0.87 -6.90
CA THR A 61 -2.88 0.42 -6.74
C THR A 61 -2.70 0.74 -5.27
N TYR A 62 -1.46 0.93 -4.83
CA TYR A 62 -1.14 1.47 -3.51
C TYR A 62 -0.63 2.90 -3.64
N LYS A 63 -1.19 3.81 -2.85
CA LYS A 63 -0.72 5.19 -2.69
C LYS A 63 -0.49 5.45 -1.20
N GLY A 64 0.75 5.63 -0.80
CA GLY A 64 1.08 5.79 0.61
C GLY A 64 2.56 5.86 0.89
N ALA A 65 2.90 5.64 2.15
CA ALA A 65 4.29 5.57 2.58
C ALA A 65 4.90 4.17 2.34
N PHE A 66 6.21 4.19 2.10
CA PHE A 66 7.06 3.04 1.85
C PHE A 66 8.28 3.12 2.78
N ALA A 67 8.75 1.96 3.22
CA ALA A 67 10.02 1.80 3.91
C ALA A 67 10.68 0.51 3.41
N ALA A 68 11.86 0.64 2.80
CA ALA A 68 12.64 -0.48 2.27
C ALA A 68 11.81 -1.44 1.39
N ASN A 69 11.16 -0.90 0.36
CA ASN A 69 10.25 -1.61 -0.56
C ASN A 69 8.90 -2.07 0.04
N MET A 70 8.67 -1.88 1.35
CA MET A 70 7.44 -2.31 2.00
C MET A 70 6.42 -1.19 2.14
N PHE A 71 5.12 -1.49 2.00
CA PHE A 71 4.09 -0.55 2.43
C PHE A 71 4.21 -0.34 3.94
N HIS A 72 4.23 0.92 4.34
CA HIS A 72 4.44 1.34 5.72
C HIS A 72 3.69 2.63 6.02
N GLY A 73 3.37 2.88 7.29
CA GLY A 73 2.71 4.12 7.70
C GLY A 73 1.33 4.27 7.05
N LYS A 74 0.92 5.51 6.76
CA LYS A 74 -0.40 5.78 6.18
C LYS A 74 -0.42 5.52 4.67
N GLY A 75 -1.47 4.86 4.19
CA GLY A 75 -1.69 4.61 2.77
C GLY A 75 -3.12 4.25 2.42
N LYS A 76 -3.37 4.18 1.10
CA LYS A 76 -4.58 3.64 0.50
C LYS A 76 -4.21 2.55 -0.49
N LEU A 77 -4.76 1.35 -0.31
CA LEU A 77 -4.70 0.24 -1.25
C LEU A 77 -6.05 0.10 -1.93
N THR A 78 -6.06 0.11 -3.26
CA THR A 78 -7.20 -0.25 -4.09
C THR A 78 -6.90 -1.60 -4.73
N PHE A 79 -7.78 -2.57 -4.49
CA PHE A 79 -7.67 -3.93 -5.02
C PHE A 79 -8.23 -4.02 -6.45
N PRO A 80 -7.84 -5.05 -7.22
CA PRO A 80 -8.43 -5.30 -8.54
C PRO A 80 -9.95 -5.51 -8.49
N SER A 81 -10.47 -6.04 -7.37
CA SER A 81 -11.91 -6.19 -7.13
C SER A 81 -12.68 -4.87 -7.02
N GLY A 82 -11.98 -3.74 -6.86
CA GLY A 82 -12.54 -2.43 -6.54
C GLY A 82 -12.69 -2.17 -5.05
N ASP A 83 -12.41 -3.16 -4.19
CA ASP A 83 -12.32 -2.94 -2.75
C ASP A 83 -11.19 -1.98 -2.41
N THR A 84 -11.30 -1.28 -1.29
CA THR A 84 -10.26 -0.37 -0.83
C THR A 84 -9.99 -0.53 0.66
N TYR A 85 -8.73 -0.33 1.04
CA TYR A 85 -8.33 -0.10 2.42
C TYR A 85 -7.62 1.25 2.52
N SER A 86 -8.02 2.08 3.48
CA SER A 86 -7.35 3.35 3.81
C SER A 86 -7.02 3.34 5.29
N GLY A 87 -5.74 3.37 5.64
CA GLY A 87 -5.32 3.24 7.04
C GLY A 87 -3.82 3.12 7.19
N ALA A 88 -3.38 2.63 8.35
CA ALA A 88 -1.97 2.34 8.57
C ALA A 88 -1.57 0.95 8.05
N PHE A 89 -0.29 0.84 7.68
CA PHE A 89 0.37 -0.35 7.16
C PHE A 89 1.66 -0.61 7.95
N ALA A 90 1.96 -1.89 8.17
CA ALA A 90 3.23 -2.35 8.70
C ALA A 90 3.65 -3.62 7.95
N LYS A 91 4.81 -3.57 7.28
CA LYS A 91 5.36 -4.70 6.50
C LYS A 91 4.32 -5.27 5.53
N HIS A 92 3.73 -4.42 4.68
CA HIS A 92 2.63 -4.71 3.75
C HIS A 92 1.26 -5.02 4.35
N ALA A 93 1.17 -5.35 5.64
CA ALA A 93 -0.10 -5.71 6.27
C ALA A 93 -0.87 -4.48 6.78
N PHE A 94 -2.20 -4.54 6.73
CA PHE A 94 -3.06 -3.57 7.41
C PHE A 94 -2.79 -3.59 8.92
N HIS A 95 -2.68 -2.39 9.49
CA HIS A 95 -2.29 -2.22 10.88
C HIS A 95 -2.94 -0.97 11.48
N GLY A 96 -3.20 -0.99 12.79
CA GLY A 96 -3.75 0.15 13.51
C GLY A 96 -5.15 0.51 13.02
N LYS A 97 -5.52 1.80 13.12
CA LYS A 97 -6.82 2.27 12.64
C LYS A 97 -6.87 2.33 11.12
N GLY A 98 -7.98 1.87 10.55
CA GLY A 98 -8.22 1.91 9.12
C GLY A 98 -9.68 1.77 8.76
N VAL A 99 -9.96 1.97 7.47
CA VAL A 99 -11.27 1.80 6.85
C VAL A 99 -11.11 0.82 5.70
N TYR A 100 -11.82 -0.31 5.76
CA TYR A 100 -11.99 -1.21 4.63
C TYR A 100 -13.36 -0.94 4.01
N ALA A 101 -13.40 -0.59 2.73
CA ALA A 101 -14.63 -0.41 1.97
C ALA A 101 -14.69 -1.44 0.85
N TRP A 102 -15.74 -2.25 0.87
CA TRP A 102 -16.00 -3.21 -0.19
C TRP A 102 -16.70 -2.52 -1.36
N ARG A 103 -16.42 -2.97 -2.59
CA ARG A 103 -17.10 -2.47 -3.79
C ARG A 103 -18.62 -2.60 -3.72
N SER A 104 -19.13 -3.56 -2.95
CA SER A 104 -20.57 -3.76 -2.69
C SER A 104 -21.24 -2.65 -1.87
N GLY A 105 -20.49 -1.64 -1.40
CA GLY A 105 -21.00 -0.54 -0.57
C GLY A 105 -20.91 -0.80 0.93
N LYS A 106 -20.55 -2.02 1.35
CA LYS A 106 -20.24 -2.33 2.75
C LYS A 106 -18.98 -1.57 3.18
N ARG A 107 -18.88 -1.23 4.47
CA ARG A 107 -17.71 -0.55 5.05
C ARG A 107 -17.45 -1.03 6.46
N TYR A 108 -16.17 -1.17 6.82
CA TYR A 108 -15.73 -1.41 8.18
C TYR A 108 -14.71 -0.34 8.56
N GLU A 109 -14.89 0.26 9.73
CA GLU A 109 -13.97 1.23 10.32
C GLU A 109 -13.60 0.77 11.72
N GLY A 110 -12.32 0.52 11.97
CA GLY A 110 -11.86 -0.07 13.22
C GLY A 110 -10.37 -0.35 13.22
N HIS A 111 -9.92 -1.26 14.08
CA HIS A 111 -8.52 -1.62 14.18
C HIS A 111 -8.17 -2.86 13.36
N PHE A 112 -6.94 -2.90 12.88
CA PHE A 112 -6.37 -3.99 12.11
C PHE A 112 -5.05 -4.46 12.71
N LYS A 113 -4.81 -5.77 12.69
CA LYS A 113 -3.53 -6.37 13.06
C LYS A 113 -3.22 -7.52 12.12
N GLY A 114 -2.15 -7.38 11.34
CA GLY A 114 -1.73 -8.41 10.38
C GLY A 114 -2.77 -8.67 9.29
N GLY A 115 -3.46 -7.61 8.82
CA GLY A 115 -4.51 -7.74 7.81
C GLY A 115 -5.90 -8.14 8.36
N ARG A 116 -6.02 -8.48 9.65
CA ARG A 116 -7.28 -8.92 10.25
C ARG A 116 -7.93 -7.82 11.08
N LEU A 117 -9.26 -7.75 11.06
CA LEU A 117 -10.04 -6.87 11.92
C LEU A 117 -9.83 -7.29 13.39
N THR A 118 -9.64 -6.30 14.26
CA THR A 118 -9.42 -6.49 15.69
C THR A 118 -9.96 -5.31 16.49
N GLY A 119 -10.22 -5.50 17.79
CA GLY A 119 -10.71 -4.44 18.68
C GLY A 119 -12.08 -3.93 18.27
N ASP A 120 -12.45 -2.74 18.75
CA ASP A 120 -13.73 -2.13 18.41
C ASP A 120 -13.74 -1.60 16.98
N GLY A 121 -14.87 -1.79 16.32
CA GLY A 121 -15.13 -1.21 15.00
C GLY A 121 -16.61 -1.08 14.68
N VAL A 122 -16.87 -0.29 13.65
CA VAL A 122 -18.19 -0.04 13.09
C VAL A 122 -18.26 -0.68 11.71
N TYR A 123 -19.14 -1.67 11.56
CA TYR A 123 -19.50 -2.24 10.28
C TYR A 123 -20.79 -1.58 9.78
N THR A 124 -20.78 -1.09 8.55
CA THR A 124 -21.93 -0.49 7.87
C THR A 124 -22.29 -1.37 6.67
N TRP A 125 -23.54 -1.83 6.63
CA TRP A 125 -24.10 -2.55 5.49
C TRP A 125 -24.47 -1.58 4.36
N THR A 126 -24.70 -2.12 3.16
CA THR A 126 -25.05 -1.33 1.96
C THR A 126 -26.30 -0.46 2.18
N GLU A 127 -27.25 -0.93 2.99
CA GLU A 127 -28.50 -0.21 3.34
C GLU A 127 -28.31 0.84 4.45
N GLY A 128 -27.07 1.08 4.90
CA GLY A 128 -26.75 2.07 5.92
C GLY A 128 -26.95 1.60 7.36
N GLN A 129 -27.51 0.40 7.58
CA GLN A 129 -27.53 -0.27 8.88
C GLN A 129 -26.10 -0.35 9.44
N LYS A 130 -25.94 -0.25 10.76
CA LYS A 130 -24.64 -0.26 11.43
C LYS A 130 -24.61 -1.26 12.56
N TYR A 131 -23.45 -1.89 12.73
CA TYR A 131 -23.10 -2.70 13.88
C TYR A 131 -21.82 -2.15 14.49
N THR A 132 -21.87 -1.89 15.78
CA THR A 132 -20.71 -1.47 16.57
C THR A 132 -20.41 -2.59 17.54
N GLY A 133 -19.18 -3.12 17.51
CA GLY A 133 -18.79 -4.20 18.40
C GLY A 133 -17.32 -4.57 18.28
N ALA A 134 -16.92 -5.50 19.15
CA ALA A 134 -15.56 -6.00 19.21
C ALA A 134 -15.31 -7.05 18.12
N TYR A 135 -14.08 -7.08 17.61
CA TYR A 135 -13.60 -8.06 16.64
C TYR A 135 -12.33 -8.73 17.16
N VAL A 136 -12.23 -10.05 16.98
CA VAL A 136 -11.02 -10.83 17.24
C VAL A 136 -10.72 -11.70 16.03
N ASN A 137 -9.54 -11.50 15.44
CA ASN A 137 -9.08 -12.25 14.25
C ASN A 137 -10.08 -12.25 13.08
N GLY A 138 -10.76 -11.12 12.84
CA GLY A 138 -11.74 -11.00 11.76
C GLY A 138 -13.15 -11.50 12.10
N ARG A 139 -13.39 -12.02 13.31
CA ARG A 139 -14.71 -12.49 13.77
C ARG A 139 -15.29 -11.50 14.77
N ARG A 140 -16.60 -11.28 14.72
CA ARG A 140 -17.33 -10.51 15.73
C ARG A 140 -17.26 -11.25 17.07
N GLU A 141 -16.93 -10.55 18.13
CA GLU A 141 -17.10 -11.01 19.51
C GLU A 141 -18.33 -10.32 20.11
N GLY A 142 -19.22 -11.11 20.68
CA GLY A 142 -20.49 -10.66 21.27
C GLY A 142 -21.70 -11.41 20.71
N ARG A 143 -22.74 -11.58 21.53
CA ARG A 143 -24.06 -12.01 21.05
C ARG A 143 -24.67 -10.81 20.32
N GLY A 144 -24.72 -10.90 18.99
CA GLY A 144 -25.49 -9.97 18.16
C GLY A 144 -26.97 -10.30 18.23
#